data_AF-A0A0L7QSC7-F1
#
_entry.id   AF-A0A0L7QSC7-F1
#
_cell.length_a   1.000
_cell.length_b   1.000
_cell.length_c   1.000
_cell.angle_alpha   90.00
_cell.angle_beta   90.00
_cell.angle_gamma   90.00
#
_symmetry.space_group_name_H-M   'P 1'
#
loop_
_entity.id
_entity.type
_entity.pdbx_description
1 polymer ?
#
loop_
_entity_poly.entity_id
_entity_poly.type
_entity_poly.pdbx_seq_one_letter_code
_entity_poly.pdbx_strand_id
1 'polypeptide(L)'
;MLSSGKRTETFRRIKDARWSTKDKLEQYRGILKLHAREKKIRSQDAAKSKRRITWKLGSYERDVKRYLQIVNETARGIPNARIRALLQNHADLRLKCRGRETEHVYAFVYDENHRKRCQLDNLRYEKKRKLKRCFELQDAIHRETLLNALKDDRRSQCEVIVRTTIMGQLVAEQTDDIGSKYKRVTRIVWNNMKERERMLTFVRGQVEDLWSYARSLIRTESDAILTTEITRTGTPPPNEALEKQIRSLEEIFDKIKDSLLVRSYQELLLRLEEQTKQRTRLLEQFDRNVKERDLSLSKKNDALTTLSNLEHSLVADSAPQNILLEQIAMQKNRESERKNSKKERGELLTDIRAALQNMVVMLICVRRGNKVVTKKSIDEERMDVPIIEKLETEGLALLSTVGRKVGALFGMSNFEFDKDREERAKDLYQTYVSNYRSKLKFDDTGLEPTGLVVEHRAIDSSVPTRAEIKLRSKQAVEAYTRLE
;
A
#
# COMPACT_ATOMS: atom_id res chain seq x y z
N MET A 1 74.57 -27.39 21.04
CA MET A 1 73.92 -26.23 20.38
C MET A 1 73.47 -26.64 18.99
N LEU A 2 72.26 -26.21 18.64
CA LEU A 2 71.41 -26.61 17.52
C LEU A 2 71.82 -26.00 16.17
N SER A 3 71.42 -26.67 15.07
CA SER A 3 70.75 -26.12 13.87
C SER A 3 71.09 -26.98 12.64
N SER A 4 70.42 -28.11 12.46
CA SER A 4 69.24 -28.31 11.59
C SER A 4 69.45 -27.90 10.13
N GLY A 5 69.82 -28.89 9.30
CA GLY A 5 69.90 -28.77 7.86
C GLY A 5 68.53 -28.53 7.22
N LYS A 6 68.46 -27.55 6.32
CA LYS A 6 67.33 -27.34 5.42
C LYS A 6 67.44 -28.34 4.26
N ARG A 7 66.61 -29.39 4.31
CA ARG A 7 66.32 -30.24 3.15
C ARG A 7 65.55 -29.40 2.12
N THR A 8 66.14 -29.25 0.95
CA THR A 8 65.46 -28.85 -0.28
C THR A 8 64.68 -30.06 -0.80
N GLU A 9 63.47 -30.28 -0.29
CA GLU A 9 62.53 -31.22 -0.89
C GLU A 9 62.00 -30.66 -2.21
N THR A 10 62.64 -31.13 -3.28
CA THR A 10 62.17 -31.04 -4.66
C THR A 10 60.91 -31.89 -4.81
N PHE A 11 59.74 -31.31 -4.55
CA PHE A 11 58.48 -31.90 -5.01
C PHE A 11 58.34 -31.71 -6.53
N ARG A 12 59.08 -32.53 -7.30
CA ARG A 12 58.62 -32.98 -8.62
C ARG A 12 57.38 -33.86 -8.39
N ARG A 13 56.23 -33.22 -8.19
CA ARG A 13 54.94 -33.93 -8.25
C ARG A 13 54.63 -34.13 -9.73
N ILE A 14 54.70 -35.39 -10.12
CA ILE A 14 54.31 -35.94 -11.42
C ILE A 14 53.02 -35.25 -11.88
N LYS A 15 53.10 -34.62 -13.06
CA LYS A 15 51.97 -33.98 -13.75
C LYS A 15 50.94 -35.05 -14.04
N ASP A 16 49.88 -35.09 -13.26
CA ASP A 16 48.66 -35.77 -13.66
C ASP A 16 48.12 -35.06 -14.91
N ALA A 17 47.94 -35.79 -16.00
CA ALA A 17 47.47 -35.26 -17.28
C ALA A 17 45.97 -34.86 -17.23
N ARG A 18 45.30 -35.13 -16.10
CA ARG A 18 43.91 -34.80 -15.85
C ARG A 18 43.83 -33.45 -15.14
N TRP A 19 43.23 -32.47 -15.81
CA TRP A 19 43.04 -31.14 -15.25
C TRP A 19 42.30 -31.19 -13.92
N SER A 20 42.84 -30.55 -12.89
CA SER A 20 42.14 -30.45 -11.61
C SER A 20 40.87 -29.62 -11.76
N THR A 21 39.89 -29.83 -10.89
CA THR A 21 38.64 -29.05 -10.88
C THR A 21 38.93 -27.54 -10.72
N LYS A 22 40.01 -27.20 -10.01
CA LYS A 22 40.50 -25.83 -9.87
C LYS A 22 41.01 -25.26 -11.20
N ASP A 23 41.79 -26.04 -11.95
CA ASP A 23 42.31 -25.63 -13.27
C ASP A 23 41.17 -25.43 -14.27
N LYS A 24 40.16 -26.32 -14.25
CA LYS A 24 38.94 -26.17 -15.08
C LYS A 24 38.20 -24.88 -14.75
N LEU A 25 37.98 -24.57 -13.46
CA LEU A 25 37.32 -23.34 -13.03
C LEU A 25 38.12 -22.09 -13.42
N GLU A 26 39.44 -22.14 -13.30
CA GLU A 26 40.32 -21.03 -13.68
C GLU A 26 40.30 -20.78 -15.19
N GLN A 27 40.26 -21.84 -16.00
CA GLN A 27 40.06 -21.72 -17.44
C GLN A 27 38.68 -21.19 -17.82
N TYR A 28 37.60 -21.68 -17.20
CA TYR A 28 36.26 -21.12 -17.43
C TYR A 28 36.20 -19.63 -17.08
N ARG A 29 36.82 -19.22 -15.97
CA ARG A 29 36.97 -17.80 -15.62
C ARG A 29 37.78 -17.03 -16.66
N GLY A 30 38.86 -17.62 -17.19
CA GLY A 30 39.65 -17.05 -18.28
C GLY A 30 38.83 -16.83 -19.56
N ILE A 31 38.07 -17.84 -19.99
CA ILE A 31 37.17 -17.78 -21.15
C ILE A 31 36.09 -16.71 -20.94
N LEU A 32 35.47 -16.64 -19.76
CA LEU A 32 34.48 -15.62 -19.42
C LEU A 32 35.07 -14.20 -19.50
N LYS A 33 36.31 -14.00 -19.02
CA LYS A 33 37.02 -12.71 -19.13
C LYS A 33 37.33 -12.35 -20.58
N LEU A 34 37.74 -13.31 -21.40
CA LEU A 34 37.98 -13.09 -22.84
C LEU A 34 36.69 -12.71 -23.56
N HIS A 35 35.59 -13.42 -23.30
CA HIS A 35 34.28 -13.12 -23.88
C HIS A 35 33.77 -11.74 -23.45
N ALA A 36 33.93 -11.37 -22.17
CA ALA A 36 33.58 -10.03 -21.69
C ALA A 36 34.41 -8.93 -22.37
N ARG A 37 35.73 -9.15 -22.52
CA ARG A 37 36.63 -8.24 -23.24
C ARG A 37 36.24 -8.11 -24.71
N GLU A 38 35.97 -9.21 -25.38
CA GLU A 38 35.56 -9.23 -26.79
C GLU A 38 34.23 -8.49 -26.98
N LYS A 39 33.25 -8.71 -26.10
CA LYS A 39 31.98 -7.98 -26.10
C LYS A 39 32.19 -6.47 -25.95
N LYS A 40 33.13 -6.04 -25.11
CA LYS A 40 33.51 -4.63 -24.93
C LYS A 40 34.19 -4.05 -26.17
N ILE A 41 35.07 -4.80 -26.83
CA ILE A 41 35.71 -4.37 -28.08
C ILE A 41 34.65 -4.20 -29.17
N ARG A 42 33.77 -5.21 -29.36
CA ARG A 42 32.68 -5.16 -30.33
C ARG A 42 31.75 -3.96 -30.09
N SER A 43 31.40 -3.65 -28.84
CA SER A 43 30.55 -2.49 -28.53
C SER A 43 31.26 -1.16 -28.81
N GLN A 44 32.56 -1.06 -28.53
CA GLN A 44 33.36 0.12 -28.87
C GLN A 44 33.48 0.31 -30.39
N ASP A 45 33.71 -0.74 -31.15
CA ASP A 45 33.80 -0.68 -32.61
C ASP A 45 32.44 -0.37 -33.26
N ALA A 46 31.35 -0.89 -32.69
CA ALA A 46 29.99 -0.49 -33.07
C ALA A 46 29.73 1.00 -32.79
N ALA A 47 30.18 1.52 -31.64
CA ALA A 47 30.05 2.94 -31.32
C ALA A 47 30.88 3.83 -32.27
N LYS A 48 32.12 3.43 -32.57
CA LYS A 48 33.01 4.13 -33.52
C LYS A 48 32.42 4.13 -34.93
N SER A 49 31.89 3.00 -35.39
CA SER A 49 31.25 2.90 -36.72
C SER A 49 29.97 3.73 -36.79
N LYS A 50 29.12 3.71 -35.75
CA LYS A 50 27.95 4.58 -35.63
C LYS A 50 28.33 6.06 -35.76
N ARG A 51 29.34 6.52 -34.99
CA ARG A 51 29.84 7.91 -35.07
C ARG A 51 30.33 8.26 -36.48
N ARG A 52 31.11 7.39 -37.12
CA ARG A 52 31.59 7.59 -38.50
C ARG A 52 30.44 7.72 -39.50
N ILE A 53 29.42 6.87 -39.41
CA ILE A 53 28.25 6.92 -40.30
C ILE A 53 27.45 8.21 -40.06
N THR A 54 27.19 8.59 -38.81
CA THR A 54 26.47 9.83 -38.48
C THR A 54 27.22 11.07 -38.99
N TRP A 55 28.54 11.10 -38.83
CA TRP A 55 29.36 12.20 -39.31
C TRP A 55 29.36 12.30 -40.84
N LYS A 56 29.48 11.18 -41.56
CA LYS A 56 29.35 11.14 -43.03
C LYS A 56 27.97 11.60 -43.49
N LEU A 57 26.89 11.16 -42.81
CA LEU A 57 25.52 11.58 -43.10
C LEU A 57 25.39 13.11 -42.98
N GLY A 58 25.85 13.69 -41.87
CA GLY A 58 25.81 15.15 -41.65
C GLY A 58 26.74 15.94 -42.57
N SER A 59 27.85 15.36 -43.04
CA SER A 59 28.68 15.97 -44.09
C SER A 59 27.91 16.02 -45.41
N TYR A 60 27.38 14.89 -45.87
CA TYR A 60 26.65 14.82 -47.14
C TYR A 60 25.37 15.66 -47.13
N GLU A 61 24.65 15.75 -46.02
CA GLU A 61 23.49 16.64 -45.89
C GLU A 61 23.88 18.12 -46.05
N ARG A 62 24.99 18.54 -45.45
CA ARG A 62 25.51 19.91 -45.61
C ARG A 62 25.99 20.17 -47.04
N ASP A 63 26.65 19.19 -47.66
CA ASP A 63 27.15 19.32 -49.02
C ASP A 63 25.99 19.41 -50.02
N VAL A 64 24.99 18.53 -49.91
CA VAL A 64 23.78 18.57 -50.75
C VAL A 64 23.05 19.91 -50.64
N LYS A 65 22.92 20.48 -49.43
CA LYS A 65 22.34 21.82 -49.21
C LYS A 65 23.16 22.94 -49.87
N ARG A 66 24.49 22.90 -49.73
CA ARG A 66 25.39 23.90 -50.32
C ARG A 66 25.39 23.85 -51.85
N TYR A 67 25.43 22.66 -52.42
CA TYR A 67 25.31 22.47 -53.86
C TYR A 67 23.94 22.91 -54.40
N LEU A 68 22.85 22.66 -53.67
CA LEU A 68 21.52 23.17 -54.02
C LEU A 68 21.49 24.70 -54.05
N GLN A 69 22.16 25.37 -53.11
CA GLN A 69 22.28 26.83 -53.11
C GLN A 69 23.01 27.32 -54.38
N ILE A 70 24.15 26.70 -54.72
CA ILE A 70 24.92 27.05 -55.93
C ILE A 70 24.08 26.82 -57.21
N VAL A 71 23.36 25.70 -57.30
CA VAL A 71 22.48 25.38 -58.44
C VAL A 71 21.32 26.38 -58.55
N ASN A 72 20.70 26.77 -57.44
CA ASN A 72 19.61 27.75 -57.43
C ASN A 72 20.09 29.16 -57.79
N GLU A 73 21.32 29.54 -57.43
CA GLU A 73 21.91 30.84 -57.74
C GLU A 73 22.38 30.93 -59.20
N THR A 74 22.85 29.81 -59.78
CA THR A 74 23.22 29.72 -61.20
C THR A 74 21.99 29.69 -62.11
N ALA A 75 20.91 29.01 -61.71
CA ALA A 75 19.65 29.00 -62.45
C ALA A 75 18.97 30.38 -62.55
N ARG A 76 19.33 31.33 -61.69
CA ARG A 76 18.82 32.71 -61.70
C ARG A 76 19.54 33.65 -62.69
N GLY A 77 20.47 33.15 -63.52
CA GLY A 77 21.05 33.89 -64.64
C GLY A 77 22.11 34.94 -64.29
N ILE A 78 22.94 34.68 -63.28
CA ILE A 78 23.90 35.67 -62.73
C ILE A 78 25.27 35.60 -63.43
N PRO A 79 25.99 36.74 -63.63
CA PRO A 79 27.29 36.79 -64.31
C PRO A 79 28.40 35.92 -63.69
N ASN A 80 29.29 35.43 -64.57
CA ASN A 80 30.42 34.50 -64.31
C ASN A 80 31.38 34.94 -63.17
N ALA A 81 31.37 36.20 -62.77
CA ALA A 81 32.16 36.73 -61.65
C ALA A 81 31.59 36.31 -60.28
N ARG A 82 30.26 36.26 -60.13
CA ARG A 82 29.61 35.88 -58.86
C ARG A 82 29.67 34.37 -58.63
N ILE A 83 29.60 33.57 -59.69
CA ILE A 83 29.84 32.11 -59.64
C ILE A 83 31.27 31.82 -59.16
N ARG A 84 32.26 32.57 -59.67
CA ARG A 84 33.64 32.46 -59.19
C ARG A 84 33.78 32.85 -57.72
N ALA A 85 33.05 33.87 -57.24
CA ALA A 85 33.02 34.25 -55.82
C ALA A 85 32.37 33.16 -54.93
N LEU A 86 31.28 32.54 -55.36
CA LEU A 86 30.63 31.43 -54.64
C LEU A 86 31.53 30.20 -54.55
N LEU A 87 32.28 29.92 -55.61
CA LEU A 87 33.27 28.84 -55.66
C LEU A 87 34.56 29.14 -54.87
N GLN A 88 34.78 30.37 -54.38
CA GLN A 88 35.97 30.69 -53.56
C GLN A 88 36.00 29.88 -52.26
N ASN A 89 34.82 29.58 -51.69
CA ASN A 89 34.68 28.80 -50.47
C ASN A 89 34.84 27.28 -50.68
N HIS A 90 34.94 26.83 -51.93
CA HIS A 90 35.00 25.42 -52.33
C HIS A 90 36.27 25.12 -53.12
N ALA A 91 37.38 24.92 -52.40
CA ALA A 91 38.71 24.71 -53.01
C ALA A 91 38.75 23.50 -53.96
N ASP A 92 37.99 22.45 -53.66
CA ASP A 92 37.85 21.21 -54.42
C ASP A 92 37.08 21.41 -55.75
N LEU A 93 35.98 22.15 -55.72
CA LEU A 93 35.22 22.50 -56.92
C LEU A 93 35.97 23.52 -57.77
N ARG A 94 36.64 24.48 -57.13
CA ARG A 94 37.46 25.50 -57.80
C ARG A 94 38.60 24.87 -58.60
N LEU A 95 39.25 23.85 -58.07
CA LEU A 95 40.33 23.15 -58.78
C LEU A 95 39.81 22.42 -60.03
N LYS A 96 38.64 21.78 -59.93
CA LYS A 96 38.03 20.98 -61.00
C LYS A 96 37.35 21.83 -62.09
N CYS A 97 36.86 23.01 -61.72
CA CYS A 97 36.15 23.94 -62.60
C CYS A 97 37.04 25.05 -63.20
N ARG A 98 38.35 25.04 -62.94
CA ARG A 98 39.28 26.08 -63.40
C ARG A 98 39.35 26.10 -64.94
N GLY A 99 39.00 27.24 -65.55
CA GLY A 99 39.09 27.44 -67.00
C GLY A 99 37.94 26.87 -67.83
N ARG A 100 36.89 26.31 -67.20
CA ARG A 100 35.70 25.81 -67.90
C ARG A 100 34.63 26.90 -68.06
N GLU A 101 33.85 26.80 -69.12
CA GLU A 101 32.66 27.62 -69.34
C GLU A 101 31.60 27.36 -68.26
N THR A 102 30.73 28.33 -68.01
CA THR A 102 29.74 28.27 -66.94
C THR A 102 28.74 27.14 -67.07
N GLU A 103 28.38 26.75 -68.29
CA GLU A 103 27.50 25.60 -68.54
C GLU A 103 28.14 24.28 -68.10
N HIS A 104 29.43 24.11 -68.40
CA HIS A 104 30.22 22.95 -67.99
C HIS A 104 30.44 22.91 -66.47
N VAL A 105 30.55 24.07 -65.81
CA VAL A 105 30.61 24.17 -64.34
C VAL A 105 29.28 23.78 -63.71
N TYR A 106 28.16 24.22 -64.30
CA TYR A 106 26.82 23.87 -63.82
C TYR A 106 26.55 22.37 -63.91
N ALA A 107 26.80 21.76 -65.08
CA ALA A 107 26.64 20.33 -65.29
C ALA A 107 27.50 19.50 -64.32
N PHE A 108 28.75 19.91 -64.10
CA PHE A 108 29.65 19.25 -63.16
C PHE A 108 29.15 19.33 -61.70
N VAL A 109 28.70 20.51 -61.26
CA VAL A 109 28.14 20.71 -59.92
C VAL A 109 26.86 19.90 -59.73
N TYR A 110 26.03 19.81 -60.76
CA TYR A 110 24.80 19.02 -60.76
C TYR A 110 25.10 17.52 -60.64
N ASP A 111 26.04 16.99 -61.43
CA ASP A 111 26.45 15.59 -61.39
C ASP A 111 27.08 15.20 -60.04
N GLU A 112 27.94 16.05 -59.49
CA GLU A 112 28.54 15.82 -58.18
C GLU A 112 27.46 15.88 -57.08
N ASN A 113 26.49 16.81 -57.16
CA ASN A 113 25.35 16.85 -56.25
C ASN A 113 24.51 15.57 -56.33
N HIS A 114 24.22 15.10 -57.55
CA HIS A 114 23.47 13.88 -57.79
C HIS A 114 24.19 12.66 -57.17
N ARG A 115 25.51 12.53 -57.38
CA ARG A 115 26.33 11.48 -56.75
C ARG A 115 26.26 11.52 -55.22
N LYS A 116 26.34 12.72 -54.62
CA LYS A 116 26.26 12.89 -53.16
C LYS A 116 24.86 12.56 -52.61
N ARG A 117 23.79 12.86 -53.35
CA ARG A 117 22.42 12.44 -53.00
C ARG A 117 22.28 10.92 -53.02
N CYS A 118 22.74 10.25 -54.08
CA CYS A 118 22.72 8.80 -54.16
C CYS A 118 23.50 8.14 -53.01
N GLN A 119 24.67 8.68 -52.65
CA GLN A 119 25.45 8.19 -51.50
C GLN A 119 24.70 8.39 -50.17
N LEU A 120 24.01 9.51 -50.01
CA LEU A 120 23.22 9.83 -48.82
C LEU A 120 21.99 8.92 -48.69
N ASP A 121 21.29 8.63 -49.79
CA ASP A 121 20.14 7.72 -49.80
C ASP A 121 20.56 6.29 -49.49
N ASN A 122 21.70 5.83 -50.02
CA ASN A 122 22.28 4.53 -49.66
C ASN A 122 22.56 4.43 -48.15
N LEU A 123 23.16 5.47 -47.54
CA LEU A 123 23.41 5.50 -46.10
C LEU A 123 22.12 5.52 -45.27
N ARG A 124 21.09 6.26 -45.72
CA ARG A 124 19.77 6.28 -45.07
C ARG A 124 19.09 4.91 -45.13
N TYR A 125 19.14 4.25 -46.28
CA TYR A 125 18.61 2.91 -46.46
C TYR A 125 19.33 1.90 -45.57
N GLU A 126 20.66 1.88 -45.54
CA GLU A 126 21.43 1.01 -44.66
C GLU A 126 21.10 1.22 -43.18
N LYS A 127 20.98 2.49 -42.76
CA LYS A 127 20.59 2.84 -41.38
C LYS A 127 19.20 2.27 -41.05
N LYS A 128 18.21 2.45 -41.94
CA LYS A 128 16.84 1.93 -41.77
C LYS A 128 16.82 0.40 -41.73
N ARG A 129 17.54 -0.27 -42.64
CA ARG A 129 17.66 -1.73 -42.69
C ARG A 129 18.31 -2.30 -41.43
N LYS A 130 19.40 -1.70 -40.94
CA LYS A 130 20.05 -2.14 -39.69
C LYS A 130 19.14 -1.93 -38.48
N LEU A 131 18.41 -0.82 -38.44
CA LEU A 131 17.45 -0.55 -37.36
C LEU A 131 16.32 -1.59 -37.35
N LYS A 132 15.74 -1.93 -38.52
CA LYS A 132 14.73 -2.97 -38.64
C LYS A 132 15.22 -4.32 -38.10
N ARG A 133 16.44 -4.74 -38.47
CA ARG A 133 17.06 -5.97 -37.94
C ARG A 133 17.28 -5.93 -36.43
N CYS A 134 17.66 -4.78 -35.87
CA CYS A 134 17.79 -4.65 -34.41
C CYS A 134 16.45 -4.85 -33.70
N PHE A 135 15.37 -4.27 -34.23
CA PHE A 135 14.03 -4.48 -33.67
C PHE A 135 13.59 -5.95 -33.78
N GLU A 136 13.78 -6.59 -34.94
CA GLU A 136 13.45 -8.02 -35.12
C GLU A 136 14.21 -8.93 -34.14
N LEU A 137 15.51 -8.65 -33.93
CA LEU A 137 16.33 -9.38 -32.96
C LEU A 137 15.87 -9.11 -31.52
N GLN A 138 15.52 -7.86 -31.21
CA GLN A 138 14.99 -7.50 -29.91
C GLN A 138 13.69 -8.26 -29.64
N ASP A 139 12.74 -8.25 -30.58
CA ASP A 139 11.47 -8.99 -30.46
C ASP A 139 11.68 -10.50 -30.35
N ALA A 140 12.69 -11.07 -31.03
CA ALA A 140 13.04 -12.47 -30.89
C ALA A 140 13.54 -12.79 -29.48
N ILE A 141 14.44 -11.96 -28.93
CA ILE A 141 14.95 -12.12 -27.56
C ILE A 141 13.81 -11.99 -26.54
N HIS A 142 12.92 -11.00 -26.69
CA HIS A 142 11.78 -10.82 -25.78
C HIS A 142 10.81 -12.00 -25.83
N ARG A 143 10.58 -12.58 -27.01
CA ARG A 143 9.78 -13.80 -27.15
C ARG A 143 10.44 -14.98 -26.46
N GLU A 144 11.75 -15.15 -26.62
CA GLU A 144 12.49 -16.24 -25.98
C GLU A 144 12.51 -16.12 -24.45
N THR A 145 12.75 -14.91 -23.92
CA THR A 145 12.72 -14.67 -22.46
C THR A 145 11.33 -14.92 -21.89
N LEU A 146 10.26 -14.49 -22.58
CA LEU A 146 8.89 -14.75 -22.18
C LEU A 146 8.56 -16.24 -22.19
N LEU A 147 8.97 -16.97 -23.22
CA LEU A 147 8.77 -18.42 -23.31
C LEU A 147 9.52 -19.17 -22.20
N ASN A 148 10.73 -18.75 -21.85
CA ASN A 148 11.49 -19.37 -20.77
C ASN A 148 10.84 -19.09 -19.41
N ALA A 149 10.40 -17.86 -19.16
CA ALA A 149 9.66 -17.51 -17.93
C ALA A 149 8.38 -18.35 -17.78
N LEU A 150 7.61 -18.54 -18.86
CA LEU A 150 6.41 -19.39 -18.85
C LEU A 150 6.74 -20.87 -18.60
N LYS A 151 7.86 -21.38 -19.13
CA LYS A 151 8.30 -22.77 -18.87
C LYS A 151 8.68 -22.97 -17.41
N ASP A 152 9.36 -22.00 -16.81
CA ASP A 152 9.76 -22.06 -15.41
C ASP A 152 8.55 -21.92 -14.48
N ASP A 153 7.64 -20.99 -14.76
CA ASP A 153 6.37 -20.87 -14.05
C ASP A 153 5.54 -22.16 -14.11
N ARG A 154 5.43 -22.77 -15.29
CA ARG A 154 4.77 -24.08 -15.45
C ARG A 154 5.41 -25.15 -14.56
N ARG A 155 6.74 -25.21 -14.48
CA ARG A 155 7.45 -26.18 -13.63
C ARG A 155 7.14 -25.94 -12.15
N SER A 156 7.21 -24.68 -11.71
CA SER A 156 6.88 -24.30 -10.33
C SER A 156 5.43 -24.61 -9.98
N GLN A 157 4.48 -24.33 -10.87
CA GLN A 157 3.07 -24.67 -10.67
C GLN A 157 2.85 -26.18 -10.57
N CYS A 158 3.46 -26.97 -11.47
CA CYS A 158 3.38 -28.43 -11.39
C CYS A 158 3.95 -28.97 -10.06
N GLU A 159 5.07 -28.42 -9.59
CA GLU A 159 5.67 -28.81 -8.32
C GLU A 159 4.75 -28.49 -7.14
N VAL A 160 4.13 -27.32 -7.12
CA VAL A 160 3.15 -26.93 -6.09
C VAL A 160 1.95 -27.87 -6.12
N ILE A 161 1.37 -28.15 -7.30
CA ILE A 161 0.22 -29.07 -7.43
C ILE A 161 0.57 -30.46 -6.88
N VAL A 162 1.74 -31.00 -7.21
CA VAL A 162 2.18 -32.31 -6.70
C VAL A 162 2.30 -32.28 -5.17
N ARG A 163 2.96 -31.27 -4.61
CA ARG A 163 3.12 -31.13 -3.14
C ARG A 163 1.77 -30.99 -2.44
N THR A 164 0.86 -30.18 -2.98
CA THR A 164 -0.49 -30.01 -2.44
C THR A 164 -1.29 -31.31 -2.51
N THR A 165 -1.13 -32.09 -3.59
CA THR A 165 -1.79 -33.39 -3.73
C THR A 165 -1.29 -34.39 -2.68
N ILE A 166 0.02 -34.46 -2.46
CA ILE A 166 0.61 -35.31 -1.41
C ILE A 166 0.12 -34.89 -0.03
N MET A 167 0.08 -33.59 0.25
CA MET A 167 -0.44 -33.08 1.52
C MET A 167 -1.93 -33.43 1.70
N GLY A 168 -2.72 -33.30 0.63
CA GLY A 168 -4.14 -33.69 0.64
C GLY A 168 -4.34 -35.18 0.92
N GLN A 169 -3.51 -36.04 0.32
CA GLN A 169 -3.51 -37.49 0.60
C GLN A 169 -3.17 -37.78 2.05
N LEU A 170 -2.11 -37.16 2.58
CA LEU A 170 -1.68 -37.36 3.97
C LEU A 170 -2.75 -36.90 4.97
N VAL A 171 -3.42 -35.78 4.70
CA VAL A 171 -4.54 -35.32 5.54
C VAL A 171 -5.71 -36.31 5.49
N ALA A 172 -6.05 -36.83 4.31
CA ALA A 172 -7.11 -37.83 4.17
C ALA A 172 -6.80 -39.10 4.97
N GLU A 173 -5.58 -39.63 4.86
CA GLU A 173 -5.11 -40.78 5.64
C GLU A 173 -5.21 -40.54 7.16
N GLN A 174 -4.78 -39.36 7.62
CA GLN A 174 -4.89 -38.99 9.03
C GLN A 174 -6.34 -38.92 9.50
N THR A 175 -7.25 -38.37 8.68
CA THR A 175 -8.67 -38.31 9.03
C THR A 175 -9.31 -39.70 9.10
N ASP A 176 -8.95 -40.60 8.20
CA ASP A 176 -9.43 -41.99 8.21
C ASP A 176 -8.89 -42.75 9.43
N ASP A 177 -7.62 -42.55 9.76
CA ASP A 177 -6.99 -43.11 10.96
C ASP A 177 -7.69 -42.65 12.25
N ILE A 178 -7.96 -41.34 12.36
CA ILE A 178 -8.71 -40.78 13.50
C ILE A 178 -10.12 -41.37 13.55
N GLY A 179 -10.80 -41.47 12.40
CA GLY A 179 -12.13 -42.08 12.31
C GLY A 179 -12.15 -43.54 12.75
N SER A 180 -11.14 -44.33 12.36
CA SER A 180 -11.01 -45.73 12.76
C SER A 180 -10.72 -45.88 14.26
N LYS A 181 -9.86 -45.01 14.83
CA LYS A 181 -9.58 -44.95 16.27
C LYS A 181 -10.84 -44.59 17.05
N TYR A 182 -11.62 -43.61 16.61
CA TYR A 182 -12.87 -43.23 17.25
C TYR A 182 -13.84 -44.41 17.27
N LYS A 183 -14.07 -45.07 16.13
CA LYS A 183 -14.91 -46.28 16.03
C LYS A 183 -14.46 -47.41 16.97
N ARG A 184 -13.15 -47.56 17.20
CA ARG A 184 -12.60 -48.53 18.15
C ARG A 184 -12.91 -48.14 19.59
N VAL A 185 -12.64 -46.89 19.96
CA VAL A 185 -12.90 -46.37 21.30
C VAL A 185 -14.39 -46.45 21.63
N THR A 186 -15.27 -46.05 20.70
CA THR A 186 -16.73 -46.16 20.89
C THR A 186 -17.16 -47.60 21.18
N ARG A 187 -16.60 -48.59 20.45
CA ARG A 187 -16.88 -50.01 20.70
C ARG A 187 -16.39 -50.47 22.08
N ILE A 188 -15.21 -50.05 22.50
CA ILE A 188 -14.66 -50.39 23.83
C ILE A 188 -15.53 -49.78 24.93
N VAL A 189 -15.88 -48.50 24.82
CA VAL A 189 -16.73 -47.81 25.79
C VAL A 189 -18.11 -48.46 25.87
N TRP A 190 -18.71 -48.79 24.73
CA TRP A 190 -19.99 -49.50 24.67
C TRP A 190 -19.95 -50.84 25.38
N ASN A 191 -18.94 -51.67 25.08
CA ASN A 191 -18.77 -52.96 25.73
C ASN A 191 -18.59 -52.81 27.25
N ASN A 192 -17.77 -51.86 27.68
CA ASN A 192 -17.55 -51.59 29.10
C ASN A 192 -18.83 -51.10 29.80
N MET A 193 -19.62 -50.26 29.13
CA MET A 193 -20.90 -49.77 29.66
C MET A 193 -21.90 -50.92 29.82
N LYS A 194 -21.94 -51.85 28.86
CA LYS A 194 -22.77 -53.06 28.93
C LYS A 194 -22.30 -54.04 30.02
N GLU A 195 -21.00 -54.16 30.24
CA GLU A 195 -20.45 -54.95 31.35
C GLU A 195 -20.78 -54.32 32.72
N ARG A 196 -20.65 -53.00 32.85
CA ARG A 196 -21.08 -52.28 34.07
C ARG A 196 -22.56 -52.45 34.35
N GLU A 197 -23.40 -52.38 33.33
CA GLU A 197 -24.85 -52.60 33.47
C GLU A 197 -25.15 -54.02 33.98
N ARG A 198 -24.47 -55.04 33.43
CA ARG A 198 -24.56 -56.44 33.91
C ARG A 198 -24.09 -56.58 35.36
N MET A 199 -23.00 -55.92 35.72
CA MET A 199 -22.48 -55.97 37.09
C MET A 199 -23.42 -55.26 38.08
N LEU A 200 -23.98 -54.11 37.70
CA LEU A 200 -24.95 -53.38 38.51
C LEU A 200 -26.25 -54.17 38.71
N THR A 201 -26.74 -54.83 37.67
CA THR A 201 -27.93 -55.71 37.80
C THR A 201 -27.65 -56.90 38.71
N PHE A 202 -26.47 -57.51 38.62
CA PHE A 202 -26.04 -58.55 39.55
C PHE A 202 -25.96 -58.08 41.01
N VAL A 203 -25.31 -56.94 41.26
CA VAL A 203 -25.20 -56.36 42.62
C VAL A 203 -26.56 -55.96 43.16
N ARG A 204 -27.46 -55.41 42.33
CA ARG A 204 -28.85 -55.12 42.72
C ARG A 204 -29.57 -56.39 43.17
N GLY A 205 -29.44 -57.49 42.42
CA GLY A 205 -29.98 -58.79 42.81
C GLY A 205 -29.46 -59.24 44.18
N GLN A 206 -28.15 -59.15 44.42
CA GLN A 206 -27.57 -59.49 45.74
C GLN A 206 -28.10 -58.60 46.87
N VAL A 207 -28.26 -57.30 46.63
CA VAL A 207 -28.84 -56.38 47.62
C VAL A 207 -30.29 -56.75 47.91
N GLU A 208 -31.06 -57.11 46.88
CA GLU A 208 -32.46 -57.51 46.99
C GLU A 208 -32.60 -58.84 47.75
N ASP A 209 -31.70 -59.80 47.50
CA ASP A 209 -31.58 -61.05 48.25
C ASP A 209 -31.25 -60.78 49.73
N LEU A 210 -30.23 -59.94 50.01
CA LEU A 210 -29.86 -59.54 51.38
C LEU A 210 -31.01 -58.80 52.07
N TRP A 211 -31.74 -57.97 51.34
CA TRP A 211 -32.87 -57.23 51.87
C TRP A 211 -34.04 -58.17 52.18
N SER A 212 -34.31 -59.16 51.33
CA SER A 212 -35.30 -60.21 51.59
C SER A 212 -34.92 -61.07 52.80
N TYR A 213 -33.63 -61.40 52.95
CA TYR A 213 -33.09 -62.12 54.10
C TYR A 213 -33.22 -61.30 55.38
N ALA A 214 -32.84 -60.02 55.36
CA ALA A 214 -33.02 -59.11 56.49
C ALA A 214 -34.50 -58.99 56.87
N ARG A 215 -35.41 -58.88 55.89
CA ARG A 215 -36.85 -58.85 56.13
C ARG A 215 -37.39 -60.16 56.73
N SER A 216 -36.80 -61.30 56.38
CA SER A 216 -37.14 -62.59 56.98
C SER A 216 -36.60 -62.75 58.41
N LEU A 217 -35.47 -62.11 58.73
CA LEU A 217 -34.87 -62.08 60.07
C LEU A 217 -35.61 -61.14 61.02
N ILE A 218 -36.19 -60.06 60.49
CA ILE A 218 -37.15 -59.25 61.20
C ILE A 218 -38.37 -60.13 61.41
N ARG A 219 -38.42 -60.82 62.56
CA ARG A 219 -39.63 -61.46 63.06
C ARG A 219 -40.77 -60.45 62.95
N THR A 220 -41.82 -60.83 62.22
CA THR A 220 -43.16 -60.25 62.20
C THR A 220 -43.85 -60.34 63.57
N GLU A 221 -43.09 -60.26 64.67
CA GLU A 221 -43.56 -60.02 66.03
C GLU A 221 -43.48 -58.52 66.36
N SER A 222 -42.81 -57.71 65.52
CA SER A 222 -42.67 -56.26 65.72
C SER A 222 -43.80 -55.41 65.10
N ASP A 223 -44.60 -55.95 64.18
CA ASP A 223 -45.83 -55.27 63.71
C ASP A 223 -46.93 -55.24 64.79
N ALA A 224 -46.86 -56.12 65.81
CA ALA A 224 -47.71 -56.04 66.99
C ALA A 224 -47.18 -55.07 68.07
N ILE A 225 -45.90 -54.69 68.01
CA ILE A 225 -45.25 -53.81 69.02
C ILE A 225 -45.18 -52.36 68.51
N LEU A 226 -45.12 -52.13 67.20
CA LEU A 226 -45.01 -50.79 66.61
C LEU A 226 -46.34 -50.01 66.51
N THR A 227 -47.51 -50.65 66.67
CA THR A 227 -48.77 -49.89 66.78
C THR A 227 -49.05 -49.39 68.20
N THR A 228 -48.33 -49.86 69.21
CA THR A 228 -48.57 -49.49 70.62
C THR A 228 -47.50 -48.60 71.25
N GLU A 229 -46.31 -48.45 70.64
CA GLU A 229 -45.21 -47.66 71.24
C GLU A 229 -44.72 -46.47 70.39
N ILE A 230 -45.56 -45.88 69.53
CA ILE A 230 -45.33 -44.52 69.00
C ILE A 230 -46.06 -43.49 69.89
N THR A 231 -45.94 -43.66 71.20
CA THR A 231 -46.12 -42.55 72.14
C THR A 231 -44.89 -42.53 73.03
N ARG A 232 -44.02 -41.53 72.82
CA ARG A 232 -42.80 -41.21 73.59
C ARG A 232 -41.54 -41.95 73.14
N THR A 233 -40.76 -41.30 72.27
CA THR A 233 -39.52 -40.62 72.65
C THR A 233 -38.88 -39.97 71.42
N GLY A 234 -38.39 -38.74 71.60
CA GLY A 234 -38.01 -37.84 70.51
C GLY A 234 -36.75 -38.25 69.76
N THR A 235 -36.86 -38.24 68.43
CA THR A 235 -35.74 -37.97 67.52
C THR A 235 -36.25 -36.89 66.56
N PRO A 236 -35.51 -35.80 66.31
CA PRO A 236 -36.02 -34.72 65.46
C PRO A 236 -36.11 -35.20 64.00
N PRO A 237 -37.15 -34.77 63.25
CA PRO A 237 -37.37 -35.23 61.89
C PRO A 237 -36.28 -34.70 60.93
N PRO A 238 -35.91 -35.44 59.86
CA PRO A 238 -34.94 -34.99 58.86
C PRO A 238 -35.31 -33.67 58.17
N ASN A 239 -36.58 -33.25 58.26
CA ASN A 239 -37.06 -31.97 57.74
C ASN A 239 -36.53 -30.76 58.51
N GLU A 240 -36.23 -30.88 59.80
CA GLU A 240 -35.80 -29.72 60.61
C GLU A 240 -34.37 -29.28 60.24
N ALA A 241 -33.51 -30.21 59.84
CA ALA A 241 -32.16 -29.92 59.36
C ALA A 241 -32.18 -29.21 58.00
N LEU A 242 -33.05 -29.64 57.09
CA LEU A 242 -33.27 -29.00 55.78
C LEU A 242 -33.90 -27.62 55.94
N GLU A 243 -34.87 -27.46 56.83
CA GLU A 243 -35.45 -26.15 57.13
C GLU A 243 -34.43 -25.18 57.73
N LYS A 244 -33.54 -25.65 58.61
CA LYS A 244 -32.42 -24.84 59.12
C LYS A 244 -31.47 -24.43 58.00
N GLN A 245 -31.18 -25.31 57.05
CA GLN A 245 -30.36 -24.99 55.89
C GLN A 245 -31.03 -23.98 54.95
N ILE A 246 -32.33 -24.13 54.68
CA ILE A 246 -33.09 -23.20 53.84
C ILE A 246 -33.13 -21.82 54.48
N ARG A 247 -33.44 -21.73 55.78
CA ARG A 247 -33.42 -20.44 56.50
C ARG A 247 -32.03 -19.80 56.49
N SER A 248 -30.96 -20.58 56.63
CA SER A 248 -29.60 -20.05 56.55
C SER A 248 -29.25 -19.51 55.15
N LEU A 249 -29.77 -20.14 54.08
CA LEU A 249 -29.59 -19.67 52.71
C LEU A 249 -30.40 -18.40 52.44
N GLU A 250 -31.63 -18.32 52.94
CA GLU A 250 -32.48 -17.12 52.84
C GLU A 250 -31.82 -15.92 53.53
N GLU A 251 -31.27 -16.10 54.74
CA GLU A 251 -30.52 -15.05 55.44
C GLU A 251 -29.28 -14.58 54.66
N ILE A 252 -28.58 -15.48 53.97
CA ILE A 252 -27.43 -15.13 53.13
C ILE A 252 -27.90 -14.36 51.90
N PHE A 253 -28.98 -14.80 51.25
CA PHE A 253 -29.54 -14.11 50.09
C PHE A 253 -30.09 -12.72 50.43
N ASP A 254 -30.63 -12.51 51.62
CA ASP A 254 -31.05 -11.19 52.09
C ASP A 254 -29.87 -10.26 52.32
N LYS A 255 -28.80 -10.73 52.96
CA LYS A 255 -27.55 -9.94 53.08
C LYS A 255 -26.97 -9.57 51.72
N ILE A 256 -27.02 -10.47 50.74
CA ILE A 256 -26.54 -10.23 49.37
C ILE A 256 -27.48 -9.25 48.63
N LYS A 257 -28.79 -9.39 48.79
CA LYS A 257 -29.80 -8.49 48.23
C LYS A 257 -29.65 -7.06 48.73
N ASP A 258 -29.42 -6.90 50.04
CA ASP A 258 -29.22 -5.60 50.69
C ASP A 258 -27.89 -4.97 50.27
N SER A 259 -26.81 -5.76 50.21
CA SER A 259 -25.49 -5.28 49.79
C SER A 259 -25.40 -4.92 48.30
N LEU A 260 -26.16 -5.60 47.43
CA LEU A 260 -26.21 -5.30 45.99
C LEU A 260 -27.35 -4.37 45.59
N LEU A 261 -28.15 -3.89 46.56
CA LEU A 261 -29.29 -2.97 46.38
C LEU A 261 -30.30 -3.47 45.34
N VAL A 262 -30.66 -4.76 45.42
CA VAL A 262 -31.53 -5.42 44.45
C VAL A 262 -32.95 -5.57 45.02
N ARG A 263 -34.00 -5.32 44.21
CA ARG A 263 -35.39 -5.31 44.69
C ARG A 263 -35.97 -6.71 44.91
N SER A 264 -35.49 -7.72 44.19
CA SER A 264 -35.98 -9.10 44.25
C SER A 264 -34.86 -10.14 44.05
N TYR A 265 -35.02 -11.35 44.57
CA TYR A 265 -34.05 -12.44 44.35
C TYR A 265 -33.90 -12.81 42.87
N GLN A 266 -34.93 -12.57 42.05
CA GLN A 266 -34.90 -12.87 40.62
C GLN A 266 -33.98 -11.90 39.85
N GLU A 267 -33.95 -10.62 40.24
CA GLU A 267 -33.00 -9.65 39.68
C GLU A 267 -31.56 -9.96 40.12
N LEU A 268 -31.37 -10.51 41.32
CA LEU A 268 -30.05 -10.96 41.81
C LEU A 268 -29.53 -12.11 40.96
N LEU A 269 -30.37 -13.11 40.69
CA LEU A 269 -30.00 -14.24 39.84
C LEU A 269 -29.66 -13.82 38.41
N LEU A 270 -30.41 -12.87 37.83
CA LEU A 270 -30.11 -12.34 36.50
C LEU A 270 -28.76 -11.61 36.45
N ARG A 271 -28.41 -10.84 37.49
CA ARG A 271 -27.10 -10.17 37.57
C ARG A 271 -25.95 -11.16 37.75
N LEU A 272 -26.14 -12.20 38.56
CA LEU A 272 -25.15 -13.27 38.73
C LEU A 272 -24.97 -14.07 37.43
N GLU A 273 -26.06 -14.34 36.71
CA GLU A 273 -26.00 -14.99 35.40
C GLU A 273 -25.25 -14.12 34.39
N GLU A 274 -25.52 -12.82 34.34
CA GLU A 274 -24.79 -11.90 33.47
C GLU A 274 -23.30 -11.80 33.87
N GLN A 275 -22.99 -11.78 35.17
CA GLN A 275 -21.61 -11.80 35.67
C GLN A 275 -20.87 -13.09 35.26
N THR A 276 -21.53 -14.24 35.30
CA THR A 276 -20.95 -15.51 34.82
C THR A 276 -20.76 -15.52 33.30
N LYS A 277 -21.69 -14.94 32.53
CA LYS A 277 -21.53 -14.73 31.07
C LYS A 277 -20.37 -13.79 30.74
N GLN A 278 -20.19 -12.72 31.51
CA GLN A 278 -19.05 -11.81 31.32
C GLN A 278 -17.73 -12.49 31.69
N ARG A 279 -17.69 -13.25 32.79
CA ARG A 279 -16.51 -14.01 33.21
C ARG A 279 -16.09 -15.04 32.17
N THR A 280 -17.05 -15.79 31.61
CA THR A 280 -16.77 -16.78 30.55
C THR A 280 -16.23 -16.11 29.28
N ARG A 281 -16.84 -15.00 28.83
CA ARG A 281 -16.31 -14.21 27.69
C ARG A 281 -14.88 -13.72 27.92
N LEU A 282 -14.58 -13.21 29.11
CA LEU A 282 -13.23 -12.73 29.46
C LEU A 282 -12.22 -13.87 29.53
N LEU A 283 -12.62 -15.04 30.07
CA LEU A 283 -11.76 -16.23 30.07
C LEU A 283 -11.45 -16.72 28.64
N GLU A 284 -12.45 -16.77 27.76
CA GLU A 284 -12.22 -17.12 26.35
C GLU A 284 -11.30 -16.12 25.63
N GLN A 285 -11.40 -14.83 25.96
CA GLN A 285 -10.51 -13.81 25.42
C GLN A 285 -9.09 -13.96 25.97
N PHE A 286 -8.95 -14.26 27.26
CA PHE A 286 -7.66 -14.56 27.88
C PHE A 286 -7.00 -15.78 27.22
N ASP A 287 -7.74 -16.88 27.03
CA ASP A 287 -7.23 -18.09 26.38
C ASP A 287 -6.80 -17.84 24.93
N ARG A 288 -7.55 -17.00 24.20
CA ARG A 288 -7.17 -16.54 22.86
C ARG A 288 -5.84 -15.78 22.89
N ASN A 289 -5.70 -14.82 23.80
CA ASN A 289 -4.48 -14.03 23.95
C ASN A 289 -3.28 -14.89 24.34
N VAL A 290 -3.47 -15.89 25.21
CA VAL A 290 -2.41 -16.83 25.60
C VAL A 290 -1.95 -17.65 24.39
N LYS A 291 -2.89 -18.18 23.59
CA LYS A 291 -2.56 -18.90 22.34
C LYS A 291 -1.83 -18.03 21.33
N GLU A 292 -2.25 -16.77 21.16
CA GLU A 292 -1.58 -15.82 20.27
C GLU A 292 -0.17 -15.48 20.74
N ARG A 293 0.02 -15.30 22.05
CA ARG A 293 1.34 -15.09 22.67
C ARG A 293 2.24 -16.30 22.45
N ASP A 294 1.75 -17.50 22.68
CA ASP A 294 2.53 -18.74 22.50
C ASP A 294 2.89 -18.98 21.03
N LEU A 295 1.97 -18.70 20.11
CA LEU A 295 2.22 -18.75 18.67
C LEU A 295 3.24 -17.68 18.23
N SER A 296 3.22 -16.51 18.85
CA SER A 296 4.24 -15.47 18.61
C SER A 296 5.60 -15.87 19.17
N LEU A 297 5.63 -16.52 20.34
CA LEU A 297 6.85 -17.07 20.94
C LEU A 297 7.42 -18.22 20.11
N SER A 298 6.58 -19.13 19.60
CA SER A 298 7.04 -20.22 18.73
C SER A 298 7.67 -19.67 17.46
N LYS A 299 7.01 -18.72 16.79
CA LYS A 299 7.56 -18.03 15.61
C LYS A 299 8.88 -17.32 15.90
N LYS A 300 9.00 -16.71 17.09
CA LYS A 300 10.26 -16.09 17.53
C LYS A 300 11.36 -17.13 17.73
N ASN A 301 11.06 -18.26 18.35
CA ASN A 301 12.02 -19.34 18.56
C ASN A 301 12.44 -19.97 17.22
N ASP A 302 11.51 -20.17 16.30
CA ASP A 302 11.81 -20.64 14.93
C ASP A 302 12.72 -19.62 14.22
N ALA A 303 12.42 -18.32 14.31
CA ALA A 303 13.28 -17.29 13.75
C ALA A 303 14.69 -17.29 14.38
N LEU A 304 14.80 -17.45 15.70
CA LEU A 304 16.08 -17.52 16.41
C LEU A 304 16.89 -18.76 16.03
N THR A 305 16.24 -19.92 15.89
CA THR A 305 16.92 -21.15 15.43
C THR A 305 17.38 -21.01 13.98
N THR A 306 16.57 -20.41 13.10
CA THR A 306 17.01 -20.11 11.73
C THR A 306 18.18 -19.13 11.70
N LEU A 307 18.18 -18.12 12.56
CA LEU A 307 19.28 -17.17 12.68
C LEU A 307 20.56 -17.83 13.18
N SER A 308 20.49 -18.65 14.23
CA SER A 308 21.64 -19.43 14.72
C SER A 308 22.17 -20.39 13.65
N ASN A 309 21.29 -21.07 12.91
CA ASN A 309 21.69 -21.92 11.79
C ASN A 309 22.38 -21.13 10.68
N LEU A 310 21.90 -19.91 10.38
CA LEU A 310 22.55 -19.01 9.42
C LEU A 310 23.89 -18.49 9.93
N GLU A 311 24.01 -18.17 11.21
CA GLU A 311 25.26 -17.75 11.85
C GLU A 311 26.31 -18.88 11.85
N HIS A 312 25.89 -20.12 12.11
CA HIS A 312 26.78 -21.28 12.00
C HIS A 312 27.11 -21.62 10.53
N SER A 313 26.19 -21.37 9.59
CA SER A 313 26.45 -21.50 8.15
C SER A 313 27.35 -20.38 7.60
N LEU A 314 27.37 -19.20 8.24
CA LEU A 314 28.21 -18.05 7.89
C LEU A 314 29.71 -18.31 8.14
N VAL A 315 30.06 -19.31 8.95
CA VAL A 315 31.46 -19.70 9.19
C VAL A 315 32.01 -20.58 8.06
N ALA A 316 31.15 -21.17 7.20
CA ALA A 316 31.58 -22.17 6.22
C ALA A 316 31.66 -21.70 4.75
N ASP A 317 30.94 -20.65 4.31
CA ASP A 317 30.96 -20.25 2.89
C ASP A 317 30.85 -18.73 2.66
N SER A 318 31.82 -18.17 1.91
CA SER A 318 31.89 -16.74 1.52
C SER A 318 31.17 -16.40 0.20
N ALA A 319 30.56 -17.39 -0.47
CA ALA A 319 29.80 -17.20 -1.70
C ALA A 319 28.34 -16.69 -1.53
N PRO A 320 27.54 -17.12 -0.53
CA PRO A 320 26.16 -16.65 -0.35
C PRO A 320 26.07 -15.21 0.21
N GLN A 321 27.17 -14.67 0.74
CA GLN A 321 27.20 -13.36 1.38
C GLN A 321 26.85 -12.21 0.42
N ASN A 322 27.32 -12.27 -0.83
CA ASN A 322 27.04 -11.23 -1.83
C ASN A 322 25.59 -11.26 -2.30
N ILE A 323 25.00 -12.45 -2.44
CA ILE A 323 23.61 -12.63 -2.86
C ILE A 323 22.66 -12.17 -1.74
N LEU A 324 22.99 -12.49 -0.49
CA LEU A 324 22.22 -12.06 0.66
C LEU A 324 22.30 -10.53 0.86
N LEU A 325 23.49 -9.94 0.70
CA LEU A 325 23.67 -8.49 0.75
C LEU A 325 22.90 -7.78 -0.37
N GLU A 326 22.84 -8.35 -1.57
CA GLU A 326 22.03 -7.83 -2.68
C GLU A 326 20.53 -7.93 -2.40
N GLN A 327 20.06 -9.02 -1.78
CA GLN A 327 18.67 -9.16 -1.33
C GLN A 327 18.31 -8.16 -0.22
N ILE A 328 19.22 -7.93 0.73
CA ILE A 328 19.04 -6.94 1.80
C ILE A 328 18.99 -5.52 1.22
N ALA A 329 19.86 -5.19 0.25
CA ALA A 329 19.84 -3.91 -0.44
C ALA A 329 18.53 -3.71 -1.22
N MET A 330 18.04 -4.76 -1.89
CA MET A 330 16.77 -4.73 -2.61
C MET A 330 15.57 -4.52 -1.67
N GLN A 331 15.55 -5.17 -0.50
CA GLN A 331 14.48 -4.95 0.49
C GLN A 331 14.53 -3.56 1.12
N LYS A 332 15.73 -3.03 1.41
CA LYS A 332 15.88 -1.65 1.89
C LYS A 332 15.36 -0.61 0.88
N ASN A 333 15.59 -0.84 -0.42
CA ASN A 333 15.04 0.03 -1.47
C ASN A 333 13.51 -0.05 -1.54
N ARG A 334 12.91 -1.24 -1.41
CA ARG A 334 11.45 -1.38 -1.34
C ARG A 334 10.86 -0.69 -0.11
N GLU A 335 11.57 -0.73 1.01
CA GLU A 335 11.15 -0.05 2.24
C GLU A 335 11.19 1.48 2.08
N SER A 336 12.26 2.02 1.48
CA SER A 336 12.38 3.45 1.21
C SER A 336 11.33 3.94 0.21
N GLU A 337 11.06 3.19 -0.86
CA GLU A 337 9.97 3.47 -1.80
C GLU A 337 8.59 3.49 -1.12
N ARG A 338 8.31 2.52 -0.24
CA ARG A 338 7.05 2.50 0.54
C ARG A 338 6.96 3.67 1.51
N LYS A 339 8.07 4.05 2.16
CA LYS A 339 8.11 5.23 3.04
C LYS A 339 7.88 6.52 2.24
N ASN A 340 8.45 6.64 1.05
CA ASN A 340 8.24 7.78 0.18
C ASN A 340 6.78 7.85 -0.31
N SER A 341 6.20 6.73 -0.76
CA SER A 341 4.79 6.69 -1.15
C SER A 341 3.84 7.01 0.02
N LYS A 342 4.19 6.63 1.25
CA LYS A 342 3.44 7.05 2.45
C LYS A 342 3.55 8.55 2.70
N LYS A 343 4.72 9.17 2.48
CA LYS A 343 4.91 10.62 2.61
C LYS A 343 4.10 11.37 1.55
N GLU A 344 4.24 11.00 0.28
CA GLU A 344 3.49 11.60 -0.85
C GLU A 344 1.98 11.50 -0.64
N ARG A 345 1.47 10.34 -0.19
CA ARG A 345 0.05 10.17 0.15
C ARG A 345 -0.36 10.98 1.38
N GLY A 346 0.52 11.11 2.37
CA GLY A 346 0.31 11.93 3.55
C GLY A 346 0.18 13.42 3.20
N GLU A 347 1.09 13.93 2.37
CA GLU A 347 1.07 15.30 1.83
C GLU A 347 -0.22 15.58 1.05
N LEU A 348 -0.60 14.65 0.16
CA LEU A 348 -1.85 14.78 -0.60
C LEU A 348 -3.10 14.79 0.31
N LEU A 349 -3.10 13.99 1.38
CA LEU A 349 -4.19 14.01 2.36
C LEU A 349 -4.23 15.30 3.17
N THR A 350 -3.08 15.89 3.51
CA THR A 350 -3.02 17.19 4.17
C THR A 350 -3.53 18.31 3.26
N ASP A 351 -3.19 18.27 1.97
CA ASP A 351 -3.67 19.23 0.98
C ASP A 351 -5.19 19.13 0.77
N ILE A 352 -5.71 17.91 0.66
CA ILE A 352 -7.17 17.67 0.57
C ILE A 352 -7.86 18.20 1.83
N ARG A 353 -7.30 17.96 3.02
CA ARG A 353 -7.87 18.46 4.27
C ARG A 353 -7.88 19.98 4.32
N ALA A 354 -6.78 20.63 3.94
CA ALA A 354 -6.68 22.09 3.88
C ALA A 354 -7.68 22.68 2.88
N ALA A 355 -7.81 22.09 1.69
CA ALA A 355 -8.80 22.50 0.70
C ALA A 355 -10.24 22.35 1.23
N LEU A 356 -10.57 21.24 1.89
CA LEU A 356 -11.89 21.04 2.49
C LEU A 356 -12.18 22.05 3.60
N GLN A 357 -11.19 22.35 4.46
CA GLN A 357 -11.33 23.39 5.48
C GLN A 357 -11.56 24.76 4.84
N ASN A 358 -10.82 25.11 3.79
CA ASN A 358 -11.04 26.36 3.04
C ASN A 358 -12.45 26.41 2.44
N MET A 359 -12.96 25.30 1.90
CA MET A 359 -14.34 25.22 1.40
C MET A 359 -15.36 25.40 2.53
N VAL A 360 -15.16 24.78 3.70
CA VAL A 360 -16.06 24.99 4.85
C VAL A 360 -16.07 26.47 5.27
N VAL A 361 -14.91 27.12 5.30
CA VAL A 361 -14.78 28.55 5.64
C VAL A 361 -15.53 29.44 4.63
N MET A 362 -15.36 29.18 3.33
CA MET A 362 -16.12 29.88 2.28
C MET A 362 -17.64 29.66 2.41
N LEU A 363 -18.05 28.51 2.92
CA LEU A 363 -19.45 28.12 3.11
C LEU A 363 -20.01 28.52 4.50
N ILE A 364 -19.30 29.31 5.31
CA ILE A 364 -19.79 29.80 6.62
C ILE A 364 -21.07 30.62 6.45
N CYS A 365 -21.18 31.38 5.37
CA CYS A 365 -22.35 32.23 5.10
C CYS A 365 -23.59 31.46 4.63
N VAL A 366 -23.47 30.15 4.36
CA VAL A 366 -24.59 29.31 3.91
C VAL A 366 -25.43 28.90 5.11
N ARG A 367 -26.32 29.79 5.55
CA ARG A 367 -27.28 29.52 6.62
C ARG A 367 -28.48 28.77 6.05
N ARG A 368 -28.79 27.61 6.61
CA ARG A 368 -29.99 26.83 6.26
C ARG A 368 -31.23 27.63 6.67
N GLY A 369 -32.10 27.96 5.72
CA GLY A 369 -33.46 28.40 6.02
C GLY A 369 -34.22 27.22 6.64
N ASN A 370 -34.16 27.07 7.96
CA ASN A 370 -35.04 26.15 8.67
C ASN A 370 -36.47 26.68 8.54
N LYS A 371 -37.29 26.03 7.70
CA LYS A 371 -38.73 26.19 7.75
C LYS A 371 -39.23 25.65 9.10
N VAL A 372 -39.45 26.54 10.05
CA VAL A 372 -40.42 26.34 11.13
C VAL A 372 -41.30 27.58 11.18
N VAL A 373 -42.51 27.44 10.65
CA VAL A 373 -43.60 28.39 10.91
C VAL A 373 -44.17 28.02 12.27
N THR A 374 -44.02 28.90 13.28
CA THR A 374 -45.14 29.45 14.06
C THR A 374 -44.70 30.57 15.02
N LYS A 375 -45.18 31.78 14.70
CA LYS A 375 -45.64 32.92 15.54
C LYS A 375 -44.80 33.46 16.73
N LYS A 376 -44.31 34.69 16.48
CA LYS A 376 -44.35 35.96 17.26
C LYS A 376 -43.73 36.04 18.67
N SER A 377 -42.64 36.83 18.76
CA SER A 377 -42.53 38.14 19.46
C SER A 377 -41.12 38.71 19.20
N ILE A 378 -40.98 39.80 18.43
CA ILE A 378 -40.66 41.19 18.85
C ILE A 378 -39.25 41.34 19.49
N ASP A 379 -38.45 42.14 18.77
CA ASP A 379 -37.25 42.92 19.14
C ASP A 379 -36.05 42.22 19.80
N GLU A 380 -34.98 42.09 19.01
CA GLU A 380 -33.74 42.86 19.20
C GLU A 380 -32.75 42.52 18.07
N GLU A 381 -32.30 43.55 17.34
CA GLU A 381 -31.16 43.48 16.43
C GLU A 381 -29.90 43.10 17.21
N ARG A 382 -29.53 41.82 17.19
CA ARG A 382 -28.16 41.39 17.49
C ARG A 382 -27.51 40.95 16.19
N MET A 383 -26.45 41.66 15.81
CA MET A 383 -25.50 41.18 14.83
C MET A 383 -24.98 39.81 15.30
N ASP A 384 -25.48 38.74 14.68
CA ASP A 384 -24.92 37.41 14.82
C ASP A 384 -23.52 37.42 14.19
N VAL A 385 -22.52 37.67 15.02
CA VAL A 385 -21.13 37.32 14.72
C VAL A 385 -21.11 35.83 14.36
N PRO A 386 -20.56 35.42 13.20
CA PRO A 386 -20.54 34.02 12.82
C PRO A 386 -19.77 33.22 13.88
N ILE A 387 -20.48 32.39 14.63
CA ILE A 387 -19.88 31.41 15.53
C ILE A 387 -19.07 30.47 14.64
N ILE A 388 -17.74 30.54 14.74
CA ILE A 388 -16.83 29.63 14.07
C ILE A 388 -17.17 28.22 14.57
N GLU A 389 -17.87 27.45 13.74
CA GLU A 389 -18.11 26.02 13.97
C GLU A 389 -16.75 25.36 14.25
N LYS A 390 -16.67 24.61 15.36
CA LYS A 390 -15.45 23.95 15.84
C LYS A 390 -14.75 23.26 14.67
N LEU A 391 -13.48 23.57 14.47
CA LEU A 391 -12.64 23.07 13.37
C LEU A 391 -12.58 21.54 13.43
N GLU A 392 -13.42 20.85 12.64
CA GLU A 392 -13.41 19.40 12.55
C GLU A 392 -12.06 18.96 11.96
N THR A 393 -11.34 18.09 12.69
CA THR A 393 -10.00 17.62 12.31
C THR A 393 -10.03 16.39 11.39
N GLU A 394 -11.19 15.75 11.27
CA GLU A 394 -11.40 14.51 10.51
C GLU A 394 -11.88 14.80 9.08
N GLY A 395 -11.11 14.33 8.08
CA GLY A 395 -11.33 14.65 6.66
C GLY A 395 -12.69 14.20 6.10
N LEU A 396 -13.23 13.07 6.59
CA LEU A 396 -14.54 12.57 6.17
C LEU A 396 -15.71 13.40 6.75
N ALA A 397 -15.56 13.88 7.98
CA ALA A 397 -16.52 14.79 8.60
C ALA A 397 -16.56 16.12 7.84
N LEU A 398 -15.39 16.68 7.52
CA LEU A 398 -15.26 17.88 6.68
C LEU A 398 -15.91 17.70 5.31
N LEU A 399 -15.67 16.57 4.64
CA LEU A 399 -16.28 16.27 3.34
C LEU A 399 -17.82 16.19 3.43
N SER A 400 -18.35 15.54 4.47
CA SER A 400 -19.80 15.47 4.72
C SER A 400 -20.40 16.86 4.98
N THR A 401 -19.70 17.70 5.73
CA THR A 401 -20.12 19.07 6.04
C THR A 401 -20.10 19.97 4.80
N VAL A 402 -19.03 19.92 3.99
CA VAL A 402 -18.97 20.61 2.69
C VAL A 402 -20.06 20.10 1.76
N GLY A 403 -20.21 18.79 1.60
CA GLY A 403 -21.22 18.17 0.73
C GLY A 403 -22.65 18.59 1.10
N ARG A 404 -22.97 18.64 2.40
CA ARG A 404 -24.26 19.12 2.89
C ARG A 404 -24.48 20.62 2.60
N LYS A 405 -23.48 21.47 2.82
CA LYS A 405 -23.59 22.92 2.59
C LYS A 405 -23.65 23.26 1.09
N VAL A 406 -22.87 22.58 0.26
CA VAL A 406 -22.96 22.70 -1.21
C VAL A 406 -24.30 22.19 -1.73
N GLY A 407 -24.79 21.05 -1.21
CA GLY A 407 -26.13 20.54 -1.54
C GLY A 407 -27.24 21.51 -1.15
N ALA A 408 -27.11 22.21 -0.02
CA ALA A 408 -28.04 23.26 0.38
C ALA A 408 -27.98 24.48 -0.54
N LEU A 409 -26.78 24.93 -0.95
CA LEU A 409 -26.63 25.98 -1.97
C LEU A 409 -27.29 25.58 -3.29
N PHE A 410 -27.07 24.35 -3.73
CA PHE A 410 -27.63 23.83 -4.97
C PHE A 410 -29.16 23.76 -4.91
N GLY A 411 -29.71 23.36 -3.76
CA GLY A 411 -31.16 23.37 -3.52
C GLY A 411 -31.78 24.76 -3.31
N MET A 412 -30.98 25.75 -2.90
CA MET A 412 -31.40 27.16 -2.84
C MET A 412 -31.32 27.84 -4.21
N SER A 413 -30.39 27.40 -5.07
CA SER A 413 -30.26 27.88 -6.43
C SER A 413 -31.21 27.12 -7.37
N ASN A 414 -32.50 27.44 -7.33
CA ASN A 414 -33.39 27.16 -8.47
C ASN A 414 -33.07 28.13 -9.63
N PHE A 415 -31.85 28.07 -10.17
CA PHE A 415 -31.50 28.75 -11.41
C PHE A 415 -31.57 27.72 -12.53
N GLU A 416 -32.56 27.85 -13.42
CA GLU A 416 -32.43 27.26 -14.76
C GLU A 416 -31.27 27.98 -15.45
N PHE A 417 -30.16 27.26 -15.62
CA PHE A 417 -29.05 27.77 -16.41
C PHE A 417 -29.39 27.62 -17.89
N ASP A 418 -29.53 28.74 -18.60
CA ASP A 418 -29.34 28.74 -20.05
C ASP A 418 -27.95 28.18 -20.36
N LYS A 419 -27.83 27.35 -21.40
CA LYS A 419 -26.57 26.67 -21.79
C LYS A 419 -25.39 27.65 -21.87
N ASP A 420 -25.62 28.86 -22.38
CA ASP A 420 -24.61 29.90 -22.51
C ASP A 420 -24.13 30.47 -21.16
N ARG A 421 -24.99 30.51 -20.13
CA ARG A 421 -24.58 30.94 -18.78
C ARG A 421 -23.78 29.85 -18.09
N GLU A 422 -24.11 28.59 -18.33
CA GLU A 422 -23.35 27.46 -17.80
C GLU A 422 -21.94 27.38 -18.41
N GLU A 423 -21.81 27.56 -19.73
CA GLU A 423 -20.51 27.60 -20.40
C GLU A 423 -19.65 28.77 -19.91
N ARG A 424 -20.22 29.97 -19.76
CA ARG A 424 -19.49 31.12 -19.19
C ARG A 424 -19.05 30.89 -17.75
N ALA A 425 -19.87 30.23 -16.93
CA ALA A 425 -19.51 29.91 -15.55
C ALA A 425 -18.39 28.85 -15.50
N LYS A 426 -18.43 27.85 -16.40
CA LYS A 426 -17.37 26.84 -16.55
C LYS A 426 -16.06 27.50 -16.99
N ASP A 427 -16.10 28.39 -17.98
CA ASP A 427 -14.92 29.13 -18.44
C ASP A 427 -14.32 30.01 -17.35
N LEU A 428 -15.16 30.70 -16.56
CA LEU A 428 -14.71 31.52 -15.42
C LEU A 428 -14.04 30.66 -14.34
N TYR A 429 -14.65 29.52 -13.98
CA TYR A 429 -14.08 28.60 -13.01
C TYR A 429 -12.77 27.99 -13.52
N GLN A 430 -12.73 27.61 -14.79
CA GLN A 430 -11.56 27.01 -15.42
C GLN A 430 -10.41 28.03 -15.55
N THR A 431 -10.74 29.30 -15.81
CA THR A 431 -9.78 30.42 -15.78
C THR A 431 -9.26 30.67 -14.36
N TYR A 432 -10.14 30.65 -13.36
CA TYR A 432 -9.75 30.79 -11.95
C TYR A 432 -8.82 29.66 -11.49
N VAL A 433 -9.16 28.41 -11.79
CA VAL A 433 -8.33 27.23 -11.46
C VAL A 433 -6.99 27.28 -12.20
N SER A 434 -6.98 27.72 -13.46
CA SER A 434 -5.75 27.86 -14.24
C SER A 434 -4.84 28.95 -13.67
N ASN A 435 -5.40 30.09 -13.25
CA ASN A 435 -4.67 31.17 -12.59
C ASN A 435 -4.17 30.79 -11.19
N TYR A 436 -4.93 30.00 -10.44
CA TYR A 436 -4.50 29.48 -9.14
C TYR A 436 -3.33 28.50 -9.29
N ARG A 437 -3.43 27.57 -10.26
CA ARG A 437 -2.38 26.59 -10.55
C ARG A 437 -1.12 27.18 -11.20
N SER A 438 -1.25 28.27 -11.95
CA SER A 438 -0.09 28.97 -12.52
C SER A 438 0.68 29.75 -11.45
N LYS A 439 -0.01 30.46 -10.54
CA LYS A 439 0.63 31.13 -9.40
C LYS A 439 1.36 30.16 -8.46
N LEU A 440 0.82 28.95 -8.27
CA LEU A 440 1.46 27.91 -7.45
C LEU A 440 2.74 27.30 -8.08
N LYS A 441 2.95 27.46 -9.39
CA LYS A 441 4.05 26.83 -10.13
C LYS A 441 5.16 27.77 -10.57
N PHE A 442 4.95 29.09 -10.52
CA PHE A 442 5.86 30.06 -11.16
C PHE A 442 6.37 31.19 -10.25
N ASP A 443 5.89 31.33 -9.01
CA ASP A 443 6.52 32.24 -8.04
C ASP A 443 7.42 31.45 -7.07
N ASP A 444 8.73 31.53 -7.32
CA ASP A 444 9.79 30.88 -6.54
C ASP A 444 10.43 31.86 -5.52
N THR A 445 9.63 32.78 -4.98
CA THR A 445 10.11 33.79 -4.01
C THR A 445 9.19 33.94 -2.83
N GLY A 446 9.66 33.41 -1.69
CA GLY A 446 9.19 33.74 -0.35
C GLY A 446 8.03 32.87 0.14
N LEU A 447 8.23 32.16 1.25
CA LEU A 447 7.13 31.75 2.11
C LEU A 447 6.29 33.00 2.43
N GLU A 448 5.14 33.14 1.80
CA GLU A 448 4.11 34.00 2.36
C GLU A 448 3.41 33.28 3.52
N PRO A 449 3.14 33.98 4.62
CA PRO A 449 2.48 33.40 5.78
C PRO A 449 1.09 32.92 5.38
N THR A 450 0.74 31.72 5.84
CA THR A 450 -0.61 31.17 5.73
C THR A 450 -1.55 32.09 6.52
N GLY A 451 -2.17 33.03 5.82
CA GLY A 451 -3.06 34.03 6.38
C GLY A 451 -3.76 34.76 5.25
N LEU A 452 -5.08 34.76 5.28
CA LEU A 452 -5.90 35.58 4.40
C LEU A 452 -5.51 37.04 4.63
N VAL A 453 -4.79 37.68 3.71
CA VAL A 453 -4.85 39.14 3.59
C VAL A 453 -6.25 39.43 3.07
N VAL A 454 -7.17 39.58 4.02
CA VAL A 454 -8.40 40.31 3.74
C VAL A 454 -7.91 41.70 3.37
N GLU A 455 -8.05 42.09 2.11
CA GLU A 455 -8.12 43.50 1.77
C GLU A 455 -9.35 44.06 2.49
N HIS A 456 -9.18 44.37 3.78
CA HIS A 456 -9.90 45.48 4.33
C HIS A 456 -9.45 46.64 3.44
N ARG A 457 -10.36 47.13 2.59
CA ARG A 457 -10.36 48.55 2.28
C ARG A 457 -10.22 49.21 3.63
N ALA A 458 -9.00 49.62 3.99
CA ALA A 458 -8.77 50.51 5.09
C ALA A 458 -9.55 51.76 4.68
N ILE A 459 -10.75 51.89 5.24
CA ILE A 459 -11.44 53.17 5.25
C ILE A 459 -10.47 54.04 6.03
N ASP A 460 -9.76 54.88 5.31
CA ASP A 460 -8.85 55.85 5.88
C ASP A 460 -9.64 56.63 6.93
N SER A 461 -9.31 56.43 8.20
CA SER A 461 -10.02 57.06 9.32
C SER A 461 -9.81 58.57 9.35
N SER A 462 -8.95 59.10 8.48
CA SER A 462 -8.80 60.53 8.24
C SER A 462 -9.86 61.11 7.30
N VAL A 463 -10.59 60.28 6.55
CA VAL A 463 -11.65 60.72 5.63
C VAL A 463 -13.01 60.68 6.35
N PRO A 464 -13.64 61.83 6.63
CA PRO A 464 -14.88 61.88 7.40
C PRO A 464 -16.00 61.15 6.64
N THR A 465 -16.73 60.31 7.38
CA THR A 465 -17.87 59.58 6.82
C THR A 465 -19.00 60.54 6.44
N ARG A 466 -19.88 60.13 5.51
CA ARG A 466 -21.02 60.95 5.06
C ARG A 466 -21.91 61.46 6.22
N ALA A 467 -21.99 60.69 7.31
CA ALA A 467 -22.70 61.09 8.52
C ALA A 467 -21.98 62.23 9.26
N GLU A 468 -20.65 62.16 9.39
CA GLU A 468 -19.82 63.22 10.00
C GLU A 468 -19.80 64.49 9.15
N ILE A 469 -19.75 64.37 7.82
CA ILE A 469 -19.87 65.50 6.90
C ILE A 469 -21.24 66.19 7.07
N LYS A 470 -22.33 65.41 7.13
CA LYS A 470 -23.67 65.96 7.39
C LYS A 470 -23.78 66.61 8.78
N LEU A 471 -23.18 66.02 9.81
CA LEU A 471 -23.15 66.58 11.15
C LEU A 471 -22.37 67.91 11.18
N ARG A 472 -21.19 67.96 10.56
CA ARG A 472 -20.37 69.18 10.49
C ARG A 472 -21.03 70.26 9.63
N SER A 473 -21.67 69.92 8.51
CA SER A 473 -22.47 70.86 7.73
C SER A 473 -23.66 71.39 8.53
N LYS A 474 -24.35 70.54 9.31
CA LYS A 474 -25.44 70.99 10.20
C LYS A 474 -24.92 71.93 11.29
N GLN A 475 -23.80 71.60 11.94
CA GLN A 475 -23.17 72.44 12.97
C GLN A 475 -22.66 73.78 12.41
N ALA A 476 -22.12 73.79 11.18
CA ALA A 476 -21.71 75.02 10.52
C ALA A 476 -22.91 75.92 10.20
N VAL A 477 -24.00 75.35 9.65
CA VAL A 477 -25.24 76.10 9.41
C VAL A 477 -25.82 76.63 10.72
N GLU A 478 -25.89 75.80 11.77
CA GLU A 478 -26.37 76.21 13.09
C GLU A 478 -25.51 77.32 13.73
N ALA A 479 -24.18 77.29 13.53
CA ALA A 479 -23.27 78.34 13.99
C ALA A 479 -23.46 79.66 13.22
N TYR A 480 -23.67 79.59 11.90
CA TYR A 480 -23.98 80.77 11.09
C TYR A 480 -25.35 81.38 11.45
N THR A 481 -26.36 80.57 11.74
CA THR A 481 -27.68 81.04 12.21
C THR A 481 -27.72 81.54 13.66
N ARG A 482 -26.61 81.42 14.40
CA ARG A 482 -26.47 81.98 15.77
C ARG A 482 -25.59 83.24 15.82
N LEU A 483 -25.04 83.66 14.68
CA LEU A 483 -24.22 84.87 14.52
C LEU A 483 -24.98 86.00 13.78
N GLU A 484 -26.21 85.74 13.35
CA GLU A 484 -27.31 86.72 13.23
C GLU A 484 -28.16 86.66 14.51
#